data_AF-A0A3E2HRV1-F1
#
_entry.id   AF-A0A3E2HRV1-F1
#
_cell.length_a   1.000
_cell.length_b   1.000
_cell.length_c   1.000
_cell.angle_alpha   90.00
_cell.angle_beta   90.00
_cell.angle_gamma   90.00
#
_symmetry.space_group_name_H-M   'P 1'
#
loop_
_entity.id
_entity.type
_entity.pdbx_description
1 polymer ?
#
loop_
_entity_poly.entity_id
_entity_poly.type
_entity_poly.pdbx_seq_one_letter_code
_entity_poly.pdbx_strand_id
1 'polypeptide(L)'
;MEAMLPKLYGNDATEIPGAKNLLSAVIEAKTPWAIVTSGTSPLVRGWIDILKLPLPEHLVSAEDVEVGKPDPSCYVKGKEKLGLKSDSEVLVLEDSPAGIEAGKAAGCKVLGVVTSHTIEQVLAAKPDWIVKDLESVRVVGTSENGVELEFLNAVQTN
;
A
#
# COMPACT_ATOMS: atom_id res chain seq x y z
N MET A 1 -23.51 -4.30 -3.21
CA MET A 1 -23.45 -4.61 -1.77
C MET A 1 -22.28 -3.87 -1.12
N GLU A 2 -21.04 -4.03 -1.59
CA GLU A 2 -19.86 -3.37 -0.97
C GLU A 2 -19.82 -1.84 -1.14
N ALA A 3 -20.33 -1.29 -2.25
CA ALA A 3 -20.40 0.18 -2.47
C ALA A 3 -21.20 0.94 -1.40
N MET A 4 -22.00 0.24 -0.59
CA MET A 4 -22.76 0.83 0.51
C MET A 4 -21.95 0.90 1.80
N LEU A 5 -20.90 0.08 1.98
CA LEU A 5 -20.14 0.02 3.22
C LEU A 5 -19.52 1.39 3.58
N PRO A 6 -18.86 2.12 2.65
CA PRO A 6 -18.33 3.45 2.97
C PRO A 6 -19.41 4.46 3.31
N LYS A 7 -20.62 4.33 2.75
CA LYS A 7 -21.74 5.23 3.04
C LYS A 7 -22.37 4.95 4.40
N LEU A 8 -22.45 3.68 4.79
CA LEU A 8 -23.08 3.25 6.04
C LEU A 8 -22.15 3.44 7.25
N TYR A 9 -20.86 3.18 7.07
CA TYR A 9 -19.86 3.16 8.16
C TYR A 9 -18.78 4.25 8.00
N GLY A 10 -19.00 5.22 7.12
CA GLY A 10 -18.01 6.26 6.83
C GLY A 10 -17.63 7.13 8.02
N ASN A 11 -18.55 7.31 8.97
CA ASN A 11 -18.29 8.08 10.20
C ASN A 11 -17.37 7.36 11.18
N ASP A 12 -17.24 6.03 11.07
CA ASP A 12 -16.38 5.21 11.91
C ASP A 12 -14.99 4.99 11.28
N ALA A 13 -14.82 5.40 10.02
CA ALA A 13 -13.57 5.24 9.30
C ALA A 13 -12.61 6.38 9.60
N THR A 14 -11.42 6.03 10.06
CA THR A 14 -10.29 6.94 10.19
C THR A 14 -9.19 6.56 9.23
N GLU A 15 -8.40 7.53 8.80
CA GLU A 15 -7.16 7.21 8.09
C GLU A 15 -6.19 6.47 9.02
N ILE A 16 -5.30 5.69 8.42
CA ILE A 16 -4.10 5.24 9.12
C ILE A 16 -3.26 6.48 9.40
N PRO A 17 -2.79 6.71 10.65
CA PRO A 17 -1.96 7.86 10.97
C PRO A 17 -0.78 8.01 10.00
N GLY A 18 -0.64 9.20 9.42
CA GLY A 18 0.40 9.53 8.44
C GLY A 18 0.07 9.22 6.96
N ALA A 19 -1.03 8.51 6.67
CA ALA A 19 -1.36 8.09 5.29
C ALA A 19 -1.51 9.27 4.32
N LYS A 20 -2.27 10.31 4.69
CA LYS A 20 -2.45 11.49 3.84
C LYS A 20 -1.14 12.22 3.60
N ASN A 21 -0.36 12.44 4.66
CA ASN A 21 0.90 13.16 4.58
C ASN A 21 1.89 12.44 3.65
N LEU A 22 1.99 11.11 3.78
CA LEU A 22 2.85 10.31 2.92
C LEU A 22 2.40 10.38 1.45
N LEU A 23 1.11 10.20 1.17
CA LEU A 23 0.57 10.30 -0.18
C LEU A 23 0.80 11.68 -0.79
N SER A 24 0.57 12.76 -0.04
CA SER A 24 0.84 14.12 -0.51
C SER A 24 2.31 14.32 -0.87
N ALA A 25 3.24 13.83 -0.05
CA ALA A 25 4.67 13.93 -0.32
C ALA A 25 5.09 13.14 -1.58
N VAL A 26 4.56 11.92 -1.76
CA VAL A 26 4.81 11.09 -2.96
C VAL A 26 4.26 11.75 -4.23
N ILE A 27 3.08 12.37 -4.15
CA ILE A 27 2.45 13.09 -5.26
C ILE A 27 3.24 14.35 -5.61
N GLU A 28 3.66 15.15 -4.62
CA GLU A 28 4.48 16.34 -4.83
C GLU A 28 5.84 16.00 -5.46
N ALA A 29 6.43 14.88 -5.04
CA ALA A 29 7.64 14.31 -5.64
C ALA A 29 7.43 13.74 -7.05
N LYS A 30 6.19 13.73 -7.57
CA LYS A 30 5.81 13.15 -8.87
C LYS A 30 6.25 11.69 -9.03
N THR A 31 6.30 10.95 -7.92
CA THR A 31 6.69 9.55 -7.94
C THR A 31 5.48 8.69 -8.29
N PRO A 32 5.57 7.78 -9.29
CA PRO A 32 4.47 6.89 -9.64
C PRO A 32 4.05 6.02 -8.46
N TRP A 33 2.76 5.93 -8.20
CA TRP A 33 2.21 5.11 -7.12
C TRP A 33 0.86 4.51 -7.53
N ALA A 34 0.48 3.42 -6.86
CA ALA A 34 -0.75 2.70 -7.13
C ALA A 34 -1.38 2.21 -5.83
N ILE A 35 -2.70 2.02 -5.84
CA ILE A 35 -3.40 1.22 -4.84
C ILE A 35 -3.58 -0.19 -5.39
N VAL A 36 -3.20 -1.21 -4.61
CA VAL A 36 -3.39 -2.63 -4.92
C VAL A 36 -4.15 -3.29 -3.76
N THR A 37 -5.40 -3.68 -3.98
CA THR A 37 -6.32 -4.10 -2.92
C THR A 37 -7.11 -5.36 -3.28
N SER A 38 -7.45 -6.16 -2.27
CA SER A 38 -8.43 -7.26 -2.37
C SER A 38 -9.89 -6.76 -2.26
N GLY A 39 -10.11 -5.46 -2.11
CA GLY A 39 -11.45 -4.86 -2.19
C GLY A 39 -11.88 -4.64 -3.64
N THR A 40 -13.20 -4.57 -3.86
CA THR A 40 -13.75 -4.18 -5.17
C THR A 40 -13.54 -2.68 -5.45
N SER A 41 -13.55 -2.30 -6.73
CA SER A 41 -13.42 -0.91 -7.17
C SER A 41 -14.45 0.03 -6.52
N PRO A 42 -15.74 -0.33 -6.39
CA PRO A 42 -16.70 0.52 -5.66
C PRO A 42 -16.38 0.69 -4.17
N LEU A 43 -15.84 -0.34 -3.51
CA LEU A 43 -15.48 -0.29 -2.10
C LEU A 43 -14.33 0.69 -1.86
N VAL A 44 -13.21 0.48 -2.56
CA VAL A 44 -11.99 1.30 -2.39
C VAL A 44 -12.22 2.75 -2.79
N ARG A 45 -12.94 3.01 -3.90
CA ARG A 45 -13.28 4.38 -4.32
C ARG A 45 -14.18 5.08 -3.30
N GLY A 46 -15.12 4.36 -2.70
CA GLY A 46 -15.96 4.91 -1.64
C GLY A 46 -15.15 5.28 -0.39
N TRP A 47 -14.18 4.45 0.02
CA TRP A 47 -13.30 4.80 1.15
C TRP A 47 -12.39 5.99 0.85
N ILE A 48 -11.83 6.07 -0.37
CA ILE A 48 -11.04 7.23 -0.80
C ILE A 48 -11.86 8.52 -0.71
N ASP A 49 -13.12 8.51 -1.17
CA ASP A 49 -13.99 9.68 -1.11
C ASP A 49 -14.38 10.05 0.33
N ILE A 50 -14.76 9.07 1.16
CA ILE A 50 -15.13 9.31 2.56
C ILE A 50 -13.96 9.89 3.35
N LEU A 51 -12.77 9.28 3.21
CA LEU A 51 -11.57 9.69 3.94
C LEU A 51 -10.89 10.92 3.31
N LYS A 52 -11.36 11.38 2.15
CA LYS A 52 -10.76 12.47 1.36
C LYS A 52 -9.28 12.22 1.08
N LEU A 53 -8.95 10.99 0.70
CA LEU A 53 -7.62 10.62 0.26
C LEU A 53 -7.39 11.06 -1.19
N PRO A 54 -6.13 11.29 -1.61
CA PRO A 54 -5.81 11.48 -3.01
C PRO A 54 -6.30 10.31 -3.88
N LEU A 55 -6.85 10.62 -5.05
CA LEU A 55 -7.26 9.59 -6.01
C LEU A 55 -6.00 9.01 -6.69
N PRO A 56 -5.83 7.68 -6.71
CA PRO A 56 -4.72 7.06 -7.42
C PRO A 56 -4.95 7.16 -8.93
N GLU A 57 -3.88 7.45 -9.67
CA GLU A 57 -3.88 7.28 -11.13
C GLU A 57 -4.02 5.79 -11.50
N HIS A 58 -3.41 4.92 -10.71
CA HIS A 58 -3.40 3.48 -10.93
C HIS A 58 -4.05 2.73 -9.77
N LEU A 59 -5.09 1.96 -10.09
CA LEU A 59 -5.79 1.08 -9.17
C LEU A 59 -5.79 -0.35 -9.71
N VAL A 60 -5.47 -1.31 -8.84
CA VAL A 60 -5.69 -2.74 -9.00
C VAL A 60 -6.60 -3.20 -7.86
N SER A 61 -7.78 -3.67 -8.21
CA SER A 61 -8.83 -4.18 -7.33
C SER A 61 -8.95 -5.70 -7.41
N ALA A 62 -9.82 -6.30 -6.59
CA ALA A 62 -10.12 -7.73 -6.67
C ALA A 62 -10.60 -8.17 -8.05
N GLU A 63 -11.28 -7.29 -8.77
CA GLU A 63 -11.85 -7.57 -10.10
C GLU A 63 -10.78 -7.63 -11.20
N ASP A 64 -9.57 -7.14 -10.92
CA ASP A 64 -8.49 -7.07 -11.88
C ASP A 64 -7.63 -8.35 -11.92
N VAL A 65 -7.85 -9.32 -11.03
CA VAL A 65 -7.06 -10.55 -10.95
C VAL A 65 -7.93 -11.79 -10.80
N GLU A 66 -7.49 -12.92 -11.33
CA GLU A 66 -8.20 -14.20 -11.19
C GLU A 66 -8.00 -14.84 -9.81
N VAL A 67 -6.81 -14.67 -9.24
CA VAL A 67 -6.42 -15.21 -7.93
C VAL A 67 -5.98 -14.06 -7.04
N GLY A 68 -6.60 -13.94 -5.86
CA GLY A 68 -6.26 -12.94 -4.86
C GLY A 68 -5.00 -13.28 -4.06
N LYS A 69 -4.56 -12.32 -3.24
CA LYS A 69 -3.46 -12.50 -2.26
C LYS A 69 -3.67 -13.81 -1.46
N PRO A 70 -2.64 -14.65 -1.23
CA PRO A 70 -1.20 -14.37 -1.37
C PRO A 70 -0.61 -14.55 -2.79
N ASP A 71 -1.43 -14.79 -3.81
CA ASP A 71 -0.94 -14.80 -5.18
C ASP A 71 -0.37 -13.42 -5.59
N PRO A 72 0.80 -13.37 -6.27
CA PRO A 72 1.48 -12.10 -6.57
C PRO A 72 0.86 -11.31 -7.73
N SER A 73 -0.12 -11.88 -8.46
CA SER A 73 -0.66 -11.29 -9.70
C SER A 73 -1.13 -9.85 -9.53
N CYS A 74 -1.68 -9.50 -8.36
CA CYS A 74 -2.15 -8.14 -8.09
C CYS A 74 -1.00 -7.12 -8.05
N TYR A 75 0.14 -7.46 -7.46
CA TYR A 75 1.31 -6.58 -7.43
C TYR A 75 2.07 -6.58 -8.75
N VAL A 76 2.15 -7.71 -9.45
CA VAL A 76 2.72 -7.77 -10.82
C VAL A 76 1.95 -6.80 -11.74
N LYS A 77 0.62 -6.87 -11.74
CA LYS A 77 -0.23 -5.94 -12.48
C LYS A 77 -0.08 -4.49 -12.01
N GLY A 78 0.10 -4.27 -10.72
CA GLY A 78 0.41 -2.95 -10.17
C GLY A 78 1.69 -2.36 -10.77
N LYS A 79 2.78 -3.13 -10.79
CA LYS A 79 4.06 -2.74 -11.39
C LYS A 79 3.93 -2.41 -12.87
N GLU A 80 3.19 -3.23 -13.62
CA GLU A 80 2.92 -3.00 -15.05
C GLU A 80 2.19 -1.66 -15.28
N LYS A 81 1.16 -1.37 -14.47
CA LYS A 81 0.39 -0.12 -14.56
C LYS A 81 1.23 1.13 -14.27
N LEU A 82 2.22 1.03 -13.38
CA LEU A 82 3.12 2.14 -13.06
C LEU A 82 4.06 2.53 -14.22
N GLY A 83 4.18 1.71 -15.27
CA GLY A 83 5.01 2.02 -16.44
C GLY A 83 6.50 2.17 -16.12
N LEU A 84 6.96 1.52 -15.05
CA LEU A 84 8.35 1.63 -14.58
C LEU A 84 9.33 0.90 -15.51
N LYS A 85 10.61 1.30 -15.46
CA LYS A 85 11.68 0.61 -16.18
C LYS A 85 11.93 -0.77 -15.56
N SER A 86 12.54 -1.67 -16.32
CA SER A 86 12.76 -3.06 -15.91
C SER A 86 13.61 -3.24 -14.66
N ASP A 87 14.45 -2.27 -14.33
CA ASP A 87 15.34 -2.22 -13.17
C ASP A 87 14.77 -1.43 -11.98
N SER A 88 13.56 -0.89 -12.10
CA SER A 88 12.95 -0.09 -11.04
C SER A 88 12.56 -0.94 -9.84
N GLU A 89 12.93 -0.48 -8.65
CA GLU A 89 12.51 -1.07 -7.39
C GLU A 89 11.14 -0.52 -6.98
N VAL A 90 10.28 -1.39 -6.46
CA VAL A 90 8.95 -1.02 -5.93
C VAL A 90 8.86 -1.46 -4.49
N LEU A 91 8.50 -0.50 -3.63
CA LEU A 91 8.17 -0.75 -2.24
C LEU A 91 6.66 -0.94 -2.09
N VAL A 92 6.26 -2.06 -1.50
CA VAL A 92 4.87 -2.33 -1.09
C VAL A 92 4.71 -1.95 0.37
N LEU A 93 3.66 -1.19 0.70
CA LEU A 93 3.22 -0.93 2.07
C LEU A 93 2.01 -1.82 2.36
N GLU A 94 2.09 -2.71 3.34
CA GLU A 94 1.05 -3.72 3.61
C GLU A 94 0.88 -4.01 5.10
N ASP A 95 -0.34 -4.32 5.52
CA ASP A 95 -0.70 -4.69 6.89
C ASP A 95 -1.21 -6.13 7.02
N SER A 96 -1.49 -6.81 5.92
CA SER A 96 -2.02 -8.17 5.90
C SER A 96 -0.93 -9.22 5.60
N PRO A 97 -0.88 -10.36 6.32
CA PRO A 97 0.06 -11.43 6.02
C PRO A 97 0.00 -11.90 4.57
N ALA A 98 -1.21 -12.13 4.03
CA ALA A 98 -1.39 -12.54 2.64
C ALA A 98 -0.87 -11.47 1.65
N GLY A 99 -1.04 -10.19 1.96
CA GLY A 99 -0.54 -9.11 1.13
C GLY A 99 0.98 -8.95 1.19
N ILE A 100 1.58 -9.14 2.37
CA ILE A 100 3.03 -9.17 2.51
C ILE A 100 3.61 -10.32 1.68
N GLU A 101 3.07 -11.53 1.81
CA GLU A 101 3.49 -12.71 1.04
C GLU A 101 3.38 -12.47 -0.48
N ALA A 102 2.25 -11.91 -0.94
CA ALA A 102 2.06 -11.57 -2.35
C ALA A 102 3.07 -10.52 -2.85
N GLY A 103 3.36 -9.49 -2.05
CA GLY A 103 4.34 -8.46 -2.39
C GLY A 103 5.75 -9.04 -2.53
N LYS A 104 6.15 -9.91 -1.60
CA LYS A 104 7.43 -10.63 -1.65
C LYS A 104 7.50 -11.56 -2.86
N ALA A 105 6.44 -12.33 -3.13
CA ALA A 105 6.36 -13.23 -4.28
C ALA A 105 6.40 -12.49 -5.62
N ALA A 106 5.95 -11.22 -5.67
CA ALA A 106 6.08 -10.34 -6.83
C ALA A 106 7.48 -9.71 -6.99
N GLY A 107 8.44 -10.05 -6.13
CA GLY A 107 9.80 -9.53 -6.13
C GLY A 107 9.91 -8.10 -5.61
N CYS A 108 8.93 -7.61 -4.85
CA CYS A 108 8.99 -6.29 -4.22
C CYS A 108 9.68 -6.35 -2.86
N LYS A 109 10.22 -5.22 -2.43
CA LYS A 109 10.46 -4.95 -1.01
C LYS A 109 9.13 -4.64 -0.34
N VAL A 110 8.97 -5.08 0.92
CA VAL A 110 7.72 -4.89 1.67
C VAL A 110 7.99 -4.22 3.00
N LEU A 111 7.32 -3.10 3.24
CA LEU A 111 7.19 -2.46 4.54
C LEU A 111 5.86 -2.91 5.18
N GLY A 112 5.96 -3.70 6.24
CA GLY A 112 4.84 -4.11 7.08
C GLY A 112 4.34 -2.96 7.96
N VAL A 113 3.03 -2.76 8.02
CA VAL A 113 2.37 -1.75 8.86
C VAL A 113 1.45 -2.45 9.86
N VAL A 114 1.57 -2.18 11.15
CA VAL A 114 0.83 -2.90 12.20
C VAL A 114 -0.54 -2.25 12.47
N THR A 115 -1.48 -2.41 11.53
CA THR A 115 -2.85 -1.90 11.66
C THR A 115 -3.87 -2.99 11.98
N SER A 116 -4.31 -3.77 10.98
CA SER A 116 -5.41 -4.73 11.16
C SER A 116 -4.97 -6.07 11.77
N HIS A 117 -3.65 -6.31 11.85
CA HIS A 117 -3.03 -7.55 12.32
C HIS A 117 -2.02 -7.25 13.42
N THR A 118 -1.76 -8.22 14.30
CA THR A 118 -0.75 -8.07 15.35
C THR A 118 0.65 -8.07 14.76
N ILE A 119 1.62 -7.52 15.51
CA ILE A 119 3.02 -7.52 15.10
C ILE A 119 3.54 -8.94 14.86
N GLU A 120 3.11 -9.93 15.64
CA GLU A 120 3.50 -11.34 15.47
C GLU A 120 2.98 -11.91 14.13
N GLN A 121 1.76 -11.56 13.75
CA GLN A 121 1.17 -11.98 12.47
C GLN A 121 1.89 -11.33 11.28
N VAL A 122 2.16 -10.02 11.38
CA VAL A 122 2.94 -9.28 10.37
C VAL A 122 4.36 -9.84 10.26
N LEU A 123 5.03 -10.09 11.39
CA LEU A 123 6.38 -10.65 11.43
C LEU A 123 6.45 -12.06 10.83
N ALA A 124 5.45 -12.91 11.09
CA ALA A 124 5.39 -14.25 10.54
C ALA A 124 5.36 -14.28 9.00
N ALA A 125 4.80 -13.24 8.36
CA ALA A 125 4.78 -13.07 6.91
C ALA A 125 6.10 -12.54 6.32
N LYS A 126 7.09 -12.21 7.16
CA LYS A 126 8.46 -11.83 6.78
C LYS A 126 8.55 -10.63 5.82
N PRO A 127 8.01 -9.45 6.18
CA PRO A 127 8.31 -8.22 5.45
C PRO A 127 9.82 -7.90 5.53
N ASP A 128 10.29 -6.88 4.83
CA ASP A 128 11.69 -6.41 4.93
C ASP A 128 11.86 -5.47 6.14
N TRP A 129 10.85 -4.64 6.42
CA TRP A 129 10.77 -3.78 7.60
C TRP A 129 9.37 -3.79 8.19
N ILE A 130 9.24 -3.41 9.46
CA ILE A 130 7.95 -3.20 10.13
C ILE A 130 7.93 -1.83 10.79
N VAL A 131 6.84 -1.09 10.60
CA VAL A 131 6.52 0.15 11.31
C VAL A 131 5.15 0.05 11.97
N LYS A 132 4.92 0.86 13.00
CA LYS A 132 3.63 0.91 13.71
C LYS A 132 2.52 1.43 12.79
N ASP A 133 2.76 2.56 12.14
CA ASP A 133 1.84 3.26 11.25
C ASP A 133 2.65 4.11 10.25
N LEU A 134 1.99 4.94 9.44
CA LEU A 134 2.63 5.73 8.39
C LEU A 134 3.21 7.06 8.89
N GLU A 135 3.05 7.44 10.17
CA GLU A 135 3.81 8.56 10.76
C GLU A 135 5.31 8.24 10.86
N SER A 136 5.63 6.95 10.89
CA SER A 136 6.99 6.40 10.86
C SER A 136 7.63 6.40 9.48
N VAL A 137 6.98 6.90 8.42
CA VAL A 137 7.52 6.90 7.04
C VAL A 137 7.65 8.34 6.53
N ARG A 138 8.87 8.74 6.16
CA ARG A 138 9.15 10.10 5.66
C ARG A 138 9.80 10.06 4.30
N VAL A 139 9.32 10.90 3.37
CA VAL A 139 10.06 11.25 2.17
C VAL A 139 11.16 12.24 2.56
N VAL A 140 12.42 11.85 2.39
CA VAL A 140 13.60 12.67 2.75
C VAL A 140 14.38 13.16 1.52
N GLY A 141 14.11 12.58 0.36
CA GLY A 141 14.72 12.95 -0.91
C GLY A 141 13.84 12.60 -2.09
N THR A 142 14.07 13.26 -3.22
CA THR A 142 13.36 13.01 -4.48
C THR A 142 14.37 12.99 -5.61
N SER A 143 14.25 12.03 -6.52
CA SER A 143 15.08 11.91 -7.71
C SER A 143 14.23 11.62 -8.95
N GLU A 144 14.86 11.58 -10.12
CA GLU A 144 14.19 11.12 -11.35
C GLU A 144 13.69 9.66 -11.27
N ASN A 145 14.22 8.89 -10.31
CA ASN A 145 13.89 7.47 -10.13
C ASN A 145 12.87 7.22 -9.00
N GLY A 146 12.34 8.27 -8.37
CA GLY A 146 11.32 8.17 -7.32
C GLY A 146 11.68 8.92 -6.04
N VAL A 147 11.21 8.42 -4.90
CA VAL A 147 11.47 8.98 -3.55
C VAL A 147 12.51 8.19 -2.78
N GLU A 148 13.28 8.89 -1.95
CA GLU A 148 14.05 8.31 -0.85
C GLU A 148 13.21 8.36 0.43
N LEU A 149 13.09 7.23 1.10
CA LEU A 149 12.27 7.07 2.31
C LEU A 149 13.14 6.80 3.54
N GLU A 150 12.85 7.49 4.62
CA GLU A 150 13.35 7.19 5.97
C GLU A 150 12.24 6.49 6.76
N PHE A 151 12.58 5.36 7.41
CA PHE A 151 11.67 4.66 8.33
C PHE A 151 12.09 4.89 9.78
N LEU A 152 11.24 5.56 10.55
CA LEU A 152 11.47 5.87 11.96
C LEU A 152 10.95 4.73 12.85
N ASN A 153 11.74 4.36 13.86
CA ASN A 153 11.40 3.29 14.81
C ASN A 153 11.06 1.95 14.12
N ALA A 154 11.63 1.70 12.96
CA ALA A 154 11.36 0.49 12.20
C ALA A 154 12.14 -0.71 12.75
N VAL A 155 11.51 -1.89 12.69
CA VAL A 155 12.19 -3.17 12.92
C VAL A 155 12.55 -3.75 11.57
N GLN A 156 13.85 -3.90 11.28
CA GLN A 156 14.29 -4.65 10.11
C GLN A 156 14.15 -6.15 10.41
N THR A 157 13.51 -6.88 9.50
CA THR A 157 13.10 -8.27 9.72
C THR A 157 13.83 -9.28 8.86
N ASN A 158 14.69 -8.81 7.93
CA ASN A 158 15.61 -9.62 7.12
C ASN A 158 16.91 -8.85 6.80
#